data_AF-A0A6A2YYT9-F1
#
_entry.id   AF-A0A6A2YYT9-F1
#
_cell.length_a   1.000
_cell.length_b   1.000
_cell.length_c   1.000
_cell.angle_alpha   90.00
_cell.angle_beta   90.00
_cell.angle_gamma   90.00
#
_symmetry.space_group_name_H-M   'P 1'
#
loop_
_entity.id
_entity.type
_entity.pdbx_description
1 polymer ?
#
loop_
_entity_poly.entity_id
_entity_poly.type
_entity_poly.pdbx_seq_one_letter_code
_entity_poly.pdbx_strand_id
1 'polypeptide(L)'
;MLLHEKVVEVLNPLAWEYKSIGSMKKELAELQGELAQAHKQVHTSEARVSAALDKLAYLEKLVNGKLLEDKTKTESSVASPSSSTSTQSLDTLKRKSPRKSLDVSGPIPIDCFEEPWVLFRGKDGNPGCVQNTCVQRACPLHLGSVNEGRIQCPCHG
;
A
#
# COMPACT_ATOMS: atom_id res chain seq x y z
N MET A 1 49.51 20.37 31.58
CA MET A 1 49.17 18.96 31.25
C MET A 1 48.24 18.84 30.05
N LEU A 2 47.31 19.77 29.82
CA LEU A 2 46.36 19.76 28.68
C LEU A 2 46.97 19.62 27.27
N LEU A 3 48.18 20.15 27.04
CA LEU A 3 48.87 20.00 25.75
C LEU A 3 49.44 18.61 25.54
N HIS A 4 49.92 17.96 26.61
CA HIS A 4 50.45 16.59 26.53
C HIS A 4 49.33 15.59 26.24
N GLU A 5 48.16 15.76 26.85
CA GLU A 5 46.99 14.93 26.51
C GLU A 5 46.59 15.08 25.04
N LYS A 6 46.49 16.31 24.52
CA LYS A 6 46.18 16.53 23.09
C LYS A 6 47.25 15.96 22.16
N VAL A 7 48.53 16.08 22.50
CA VAL A 7 49.62 15.53 21.68
C VAL A 7 49.64 14.01 21.72
N VAL A 8 49.39 13.38 22.88
CA VAL A 8 49.24 11.93 23.00
C VAL A 8 48.03 11.43 22.21
N GLU A 9 46.93 12.17 22.22
CA GLU A 9 45.73 11.81 21.44
C GLU A 9 45.97 11.93 19.92
N VAL A 10 46.78 12.90 19.49
CA VAL A 10 47.14 13.10 18.07
C VAL A 10 48.22 12.11 17.60
N LEU A 11 49.20 11.77 18.45
CA LEU A 11 50.32 10.89 18.09
C LEU A 11 50.07 9.41 18.42
N ASN A 12 49.02 9.06 19.14
CA ASN A 12 48.67 7.67 19.43
C ASN A 12 47.88 7.04 18.26
N PRO A 13 48.50 6.12 17.49
CA PRO A 13 47.86 5.52 16.31
C PRO A 13 46.58 4.76 16.67
N LEU A 14 46.53 4.11 17.84
CA LEU A 14 45.37 3.34 18.30
C LEU A 14 44.15 4.22 18.61
N ALA A 15 44.36 5.45 19.06
CA ALA A 15 43.28 6.40 19.34
C ALA A 15 42.62 6.90 18.04
N TRP A 16 43.41 7.06 16.97
CA TRP A 16 42.93 7.42 15.64
C TRP A 16 42.15 6.29 14.97
N GLU A 17 42.69 5.08 15.03
CA GLU A 17 41.99 3.91 14.51
C GLU A 17 40.67 3.69 15.22
N TYR A 18 40.58 3.87 16.55
CA TYR A 18 39.32 3.73 17.27
C TYR A 18 38.26 4.77 16.84
N LYS A 19 38.65 6.04 16.65
CA LYS A 19 37.76 7.09 16.14
C LYS A 19 37.30 6.78 14.71
N SER A 20 38.23 6.33 13.86
CA SER A 20 37.96 5.92 12.48
C SER A 20 37.00 4.71 12.42
N ILE A 21 37.27 3.67 13.20
CA ILE A 21 36.42 2.47 13.34
C ILE A 21 35.03 2.84 13.87
N GLY A 22 34.96 3.77 14.85
CA GLY A 22 33.69 4.28 15.35
C GLY A 22 32.87 4.97 14.26
N SER A 23 33.52 5.77 13.41
CA SER A 23 32.88 6.40 12.25
C SER A 23 32.39 5.36 11.23
N MET A 24 33.22 4.40 10.86
CA MET A 24 32.84 3.34 9.92
C MET A 24 31.68 2.48 10.45
N LYS A 25 31.67 2.17 11.75
CA LYS A 25 30.55 1.45 12.38
C LYS A 25 29.25 2.23 12.32
N LYS A 26 29.31 3.54 12.52
CA LYS A 26 28.13 4.41 12.42
C LYS A 26 27.59 4.43 10.98
N GLU A 27 28.47 4.57 10.00
CA GLU A 27 28.11 4.56 8.58
C GLU A 27 27.51 3.21 8.16
N LEU A 28 28.06 2.08 8.64
CA LEU A 28 27.48 0.76 8.41
C LEU A 28 26.07 0.63 9.01
N ALA A 29 25.85 1.15 10.22
CA ALA A 29 24.53 1.12 10.85
C ALA A 29 23.52 2.00 10.09
N GLU A 30 23.96 3.14 9.57
CA GLU A 30 23.15 4.04 8.74
C GLU A 30 22.78 3.35 7.41
N LEU A 31 23.76 2.81 6.70
CA LEU A 31 23.52 2.07 5.44
C LEU A 31 22.63 0.83 5.64
N GLN A 32 22.78 0.11 6.75
CA GLN A 32 21.87 -0.99 7.08
C GLN A 32 20.44 -0.50 7.29
N GLY A 33 20.26 0.66 7.93
CA GLY A 33 18.96 1.30 8.10
C GLY A 33 18.34 1.72 6.75
N GLU A 34 19.13 2.36 5.89
CA GLU A 34 18.70 2.75 4.54
C GLU A 34 18.31 1.54 3.69
N LEU A 35 19.09 0.46 3.74
CA LEU A 35 18.79 -0.78 3.02
C LEU A 35 17.47 -1.40 3.50
N ALA A 36 17.24 -1.43 4.82
CA ALA A 36 15.98 -1.91 5.38
C ALA A 36 14.78 -1.07 4.91
N GLN A 37 14.95 0.26 4.86
CA GLN A 37 13.91 1.17 4.35
C GLN A 37 13.66 0.96 2.85
N ALA A 38 14.72 0.81 2.05
CA ALA A 38 14.61 0.54 0.63
C ALA A 38 13.90 -0.79 0.37
N HIS A 39 14.23 -1.84 1.13
CA HIS A 39 13.59 -3.15 1.03
C HIS A 39 12.07 -3.07 1.29
N LYS A 40 11.65 -2.32 2.32
CA LYS A 40 10.22 -2.07 2.59
C LYS A 40 9.52 -1.38 1.41
N GLN A 41 10.18 -0.42 0.77
CA GLN A 41 9.64 0.25 -0.42
C GLN A 41 9.52 -0.68 -1.62
N VAL A 42 10.53 -1.52 -1.85
CA VAL A 42 10.53 -2.52 -2.94
C VAL A 42 9.38 -3.50 -2.76
N HIS A 43 9.22 -4.10 -1.58
CA HIS A 43 8.11 -5.02 -1.30
C HIS A 43 6.73 -4.35 -1.48
N THR A 44 6.60 -3.10 -1.04
CA THR A 44 5.37 -2.33 -1.28
C THR A 44 5.10 -2.14 -2.76
N SER A 45 6.13 -1.82 -3.55
CA SER A 45 5.99 -1.65 -4.99
C SER A 45 5.68 -2.96 -5.71
N GLU A 46 6.30 -4.06 -5.28
CA GLU A 46 6.09 -5.41 -5.78
C GLU A 46 4.64 -5.85 -5.56
N ALA A 47 4.12 -5.70 -4.34
CA ALA A 47 2.72 -6.05 -4.02
C ALA A 47 1.72 -5.24 -4.87
N ARG A 48 2.00 -3.95 -5.11
CA ARG A 48 1.16 -3.10 -5.98
C ARG A 48 1.19 -3.56 -7.43
N VAL A 49 2.37 -3.90 -7.95
CA VAL A 49 2.54 -4.40 -9.33
C VAL A 49 1.87 -5.77 -9.48
N SER A 50 2.06 -6.69 -8.53
CA SER A 50 1.42 -8.01 -8.52
C SER A 50 -0.11 -7.88 -8.57
N ALA A 51 -0.72 -7.05 -7.71
CA ALA A 51 -2.16 -6.83 -7.74
C ALA A 51 -2.66 -6.19 -9.05
N ALA A 52 -1.85 -5.33 -9.67
CA ALA A 52 -2.18 -4.75 -10.98
C ALA A 52 -2.12 -5.81 -12.10
N LEU A 53 -1.11 -6.68 -12.07
CA LEU A 53 -0.98 -7.79 -13.00
C LEU A 53 -2.15 -8.78 -12.87
N ASP A 54 -2.56 -9.12 -11.66
CA ASP A 54 -3.73 -9.99 -11.42
C ASP A 54 -5.03 -9.39 -11.98
N LYS A 55 -5.20 -8.07 -11.81
CA LYS A 55 -6.35 -7.36 -12.37
C LYS A 55 -6.32 -7.37 -13.90
N LEU A 56 -5.15 -7.17 -14.52
CA LEU A 56 -5.01 -7.23 -15.98
C LEU A 56 -5.30 -8.64 -16.49
N ALA A 57 -4.78 -9.68 -15.84
CA ALA A 57 -5.07 -11.08 -16.18
C ALA A 57 -6.56 -11.41 -16.06
N TYR A 58 -7.25 -10.88 -15.05
CA TYR A 58 -8.70 -11.00 -14.92
C TYR A 58 -9.44 -10.30 -16.07
N LEU A 59 -9.03 -9.08 -16.42
CA LEU A 59 -9.63 -8.32 -17.54
C LEU A 59 -9.39 -9.01 -18.88
N GLU A 60 -8.20 -9.54 -19.11
CA GLU A 60 -7.87 -10.33 -20.31
C GLU A 60 -8.80 -11.53 -20.46
N LYS A 61 -9.01 -12.31 -19.38
CA LYS A 61 -9.95 -13.44 -19.39
C LYS A 61 -11.38 -13.00 -19.73
N LEU A 62 -11.83 -11.88 -19.18
CA LEU A 62 -13.18 -11.36 -19.42
C LEU A 62 -13.33 -10.90 -20.87
N VAL A 63 -12.33 -10.21 -21.43
CA VAL A 63 -12.32 -9.76 -22.83
C VAL A 63 -12.25 -10.95 -23.78
N ASN A 64 -11.37 -11.93 -23.54
CA ASN A 64 -11.27 -13.14 -24.36
C ASN A 64 -12.57 -13.96 -24.31
N GLY A 65 -13.22 -14.05 -23.15
CA GLY A 65 -14.53 -14.66 -23.01
C GLY A 65 -15.62 -13.92 -23.82
N LYS A 66 -15.64 -12.58 -23.76
CA LYS A 66 -16.58 -11.76 -24.53
C LYS A 66 -16.36 -11.82 -26.04
N LEU A 67 -15.11 -11.91 -26.48
CA LEU A 67 -14.77 -12.07 -27.90
C LEU A 67 -15.29 -13.42 -28.46
N LEU A 68 -15.26 -14.48 -27.65
CA LEU A 68 -15.83 -15.78 -28.01
C LEU A 68 -17.36 -15.75 -28.10
N GLU A 69 -18.04 -15.03 -27.21
CA GLU A 69 -19.49 -14.81 -27.27
C GLU A 69 -19.90 -14.02 -28.53
N ASP A 70 -19.18 -12.95 -28.90
CA ASP A 70 -19.48 -12.17 -30.10
C ASP A 70 -19.20 -12.94 -31.40
N LYS A 71 -18.17 -13.80 -31.42
CA LYS A 71 -17.87 -14.65 -32.59
C LYS A 71 -18.92 -15.75 -32.79
N THR A 72 -19.45 -16.33 -31.72
CA THR A 72 -20.50 -17.36 -31.79
C THR A 72 -21.89 -16.79 -32.07
N LYS A 73 -22.14 -15.50 -31.77
CA LYS A 73 -23.36 -14.80 -32.15
C LYS A 73 -23.35 -14.28 -33.60
N THR A 74 -22.16 -14.09 -34.20
CA THR A 74 -22.00 -13.52 -35.56
C THR A 74 -22.06 -14.56 -36.68
N GLU A 75 -22.06 -15.87 -36.39
CA GLU A 75 -22.21 -16.92 -37.42
C GLU A 75 -23.67 -17.23 -37.81
N SER A 76 -24.64 -16.40 -37.39
CA SER A 76 -26.05 -16.49 -37.83
C SER A 76 -26.60 -15.15 -38.32
N SER A 77 -25.93 -14.50 -39.27
CA SER A 77 -26.55 -13.60 -40.27
C SER A 77 -25.50 -13.03 -41.23
N VAL A 78 -25.39 -13.65 -42.41
CA VAL A 78 -24.66 -13.10 -43.57
C VAL A 78 -25.57 -12.14 -44.34
N ALA A 79 -25.18 -10.86 -44.42
CA ALA A 79 -25.32 -9.97 -45.60
C ALA A 79 -24.68 -8.59 -45.33
N SER A 80 -23.70 -8.22 -46.15
CA SER A 80 -22.87 -6.98 -46.15
C SER A 80 -23.53 -5.80 -46.90
N PRO A 81 -22.87 -4.65 -47.23
CA PRO A 81 -21.73 -3.90 -46.65
C PRO A 81 -21.89 -2.32 -46.60
N SER A 82 -20.88 -1.65 -46.03
CA SER A 82 -20.33 -0.28 -46.33
C SER A 82 -21.02 1.02 -45.84
N SER A 83 -20.33 1.84 -45.03
CA SER A 83 -19.63 3.09 -45.45
C SER A 83 -19.42 4.14 -44.32
N SER A 84 -18.18 4.66 -44.29
CA SER A 84 -17.72 6.03 -43.97
C SER A 84 -17.91 6.70 -42.60
N THR A 85 -16.75 6.96 -41.97
CA THR A 85 -16.29 8.27 -41.45
C THR A 85 -17.31 9.18 -40.73
N SER A 86 -17.23 9.24 -39.40
CA SER A 86 -17.51 10.48 -38.67
C SER A 86 -16.76 10.51 -37.34
N THR A 87 -15.80 11.42 -37.25
CA THR A 87 -15.13 11.85 -36.03
C THR A 87 -16.15 12.56 -35.13
N GLN A 88 -16.57 11.95 -34.02
CA GLN A 88 -17.23 12.69 -32.94
C GLN A 88 -16.82 12.17 -31.57
N SER A 89 -16.19 13.09 -30.83
CA SER A 89 -16.32 13.35 -29.40
C SER A 89 -16.06 12.21 -28.42
N LEU A 90 -14.95 12.35 -27.69
CA LEU A 90 -14.69 11.68 -26.43
C LEU A 90 -15.69 12.13 -25.36
N ASP A 91 -16.88 11.55 -25.34
CA ASP A 91 -17.75 11.65 -24.18
C ASP A 91 -17.30 10.65 -23.12
N THR A 92 -16.61 11.22 -22.13
CA THR A 92 -16.16 10.53 -20.92
C THR A 92 -17.39 10.19 -20.08
N LEU A 93 -18.11 9.12 -20.45
CA LEU A 93 -19.12 8.53 -19.58
C LEU A 93 -18.39 7.95 -18.37
N LYS A 94 -18.37 8.75 -17.30
CA LYS A 94 -17.99 8.41 -15.94
C LYS A 94 -18.89 7.30 -15.42
N ARG A 95 -18.65 6.07 -15.89
CA ARG A 95 -19.26 4.85 -15.40
C ARG A 95 -18.67 4.58 -14.01
N LYS A 96 -19.16 5.30 -13.01
CA LYS A 96 -18.98 4.94 -11.59
C LYS A 96 -19.60 3.56 -11.45
N SER A 97 -18.77 2.52 -11.52
CA SER A 97 -19.20 1.19 -11.13
C SER A 97 -19.77 1.29 -9.70
N PRO A 98 -20.90 0.62 -9.41
CA PRO A 98 -21.40 0.56 -8.05
C PRO A 98 -20.29 -0.08 -7.22
N ARG A 99 -19.64 0.73 -6.36
CA ARG A 99 -18.68 0.21 -5.39
C ARG A 99 -19.47 -0.73 -4.52
N LYS A 100 -19.09 -2.01 -4.50
CA LYS A 100 -19.69 -3.03 -3.63
C LYS A 100 -19.65 -2.47 -2.21
N SER A 101 -20.83 -2.26 -1.61
CA SER A 101 -20.91 -1.79 -0.23
C SER A 101 -20.32 -2.88 0.67
N LEU A 102 -19.31 -2.55 1.47
CA LEU A 102 -18.76 -3.46 2.47
C LEU A 102 -19.79 -3.63 3.60
N ASP A 103 -20.76 -4.52 3.46
CA ASP A 103 -21.79 -4.72 4.50
C ASP A 103 -21.15 -5.34 5.76
N VAL A 104 -20.66 -4.48 6.64
CA VAL A 104 -20.00 -4.87 7.88
C VAL A 104 -20.50 -4.00 9.02
N SER A 105 -20.97 -4.69 10.06
CA SER A 105 -21.51 -4.10 11.28
C SER A 105 -20.44 -3.78 12.33
N GLY A 106 -19.15 -4.08 12.06
CA GLY A 106 -18.07 -3.95 13.04
C GLY A 106 -16.70 -3.66 12.41
N PRO A 107 -15.67 -3.46 13.25
CA PRO A 107 -14.32 -3.20 12.77
C PRO A 107 -13.73 -4.45 12.10
N ILE A 108 -13.09 -4.26 10.94
CA ILE A 108 -12.42 -5.33 10.19
C ILE A 108 -10.91 -5.09 10.23
N PRO A 109 -10.10 -6.01 10.78
CA PRO A 109 -8.65 -5.93 10.65
C PRO A 109 -8.23 -6.27 9.22
N ILE A 110 -7.30 -5.48 8.67
CA ILE A 110 -6.63 -5.78 7.41
C ILE A 110 -5.14 -5.52 7.57
N ASP A 111 -4.32 -6.32 6.90
CA ASP A 111 -2.90 -6.02 6.78
C ASP A 111 -2.64 -5.43 5.40
N CYS A 112 -2.09 -4.22 5.36
CA CYS A 112 -1.79 -3.52 4.12
C CYS A 112 -0.38 -2.92 4.22
N PHE A 113 0.48 -3.29 3.27
CA PHE A 113 1.90 -2.89 3.28
C PHE A 113 2.62 -3.30 4.59
N GLU A 114 2.30 -4.51 5.09
CA GLU A 114 2.83 -5.06 6.36
C GLU A 114 2.49 -4.22 7.61
N GLU A 115 1.60 -3.25 7.47
CA GLU A 115 1.08 -2.46 8.58
C GLU A 115 -0.34 -2.92 8.89
N PRO A 116 -0.70 -3.09 10.16
CA PRO A 116 -2.03 -3.51 10.55
C PRO A 116 -2.96 -2.28 10.55
N TRP A 117 -4.05 -2.36 9.81
CA TRP A 117 -5.10 -1.34 9.71
C TRP A 117 -6.45 -1.90 10.15
N VAL A 118 -7.38 -1.00 10.45
CA VAL A 118 -8.75 -1.36 10.77
C VAL A 118 -9.72 -0.52 9.96
N LEU A 119 -10.61 -1.21 9.24
CA LEU A 119 -11.70 -0.62 8.49
C LEU A 119 -12.97 -0.61 9.33
N PHE A 120 -13.74 0.46 9.26
CA PHE A 120 -15.03 0.58 9.95
C PHE A 120 -15.99 1.49 9.19
N ARG A 121 -17.26 1.55 9.59
CA ARG A 121 -18.24 2.48 9.03
C ARG A 121 -18.46 3.67 9.95
N GLY A 122 -18.35 4.86 9.37
CA GLY A 122 -18.69 6.13 10.02
C GLY A 122 -20.20 6.33 10.16
N LYS A 123 -20.60 7.40 10.86
CA LYS A 123 -22.01 7.73 11.14
C LYS A 123 -22.81 7.94 9.86
N ASP A 124 -22.17 8.47 8.83
CA ASP A 124 -22.77 8.72 7.52
C ASP A 124 -22.71 7.49 6.59
N GLY A 125 -22.29 6.32 7.09
CA GLY A 125 -22.07 5.11 6.32
C GLY A 125 -20.78 5.12 5.48
N ASN A 126 -20.03 6.22 5.48
CA ASN A 126 -18.73 6.31 4.80
C ASN A 126 -17.68 5.40 5.48
N PRO A 127 -16.79 4.75 4.71
CA PRO A 127 -15.73 3.93 5.29
C PRO A 127 -14.67 4.80 5.98
N GLY A 128 -14.27 4.39 7.19
CA GLY A 128 -13.10 4.89 7.90
C GLY A 128 -11.98 3.84 7.86
N CYS A 129 -10.73 4.30 7.86
CA CYS A 129 -9.54 3.46 7.95
C CYS A 129 -8.52 4.15 8.86
N VAL A 130 -8.06 3.44 9.89
CA VAL A 130 -6.99 3.91 10.79
C VAL A 130 -6.02 2.77 11.08
N GLN A 131 -4.81 3.07 11.57
CA GLN A 131 -3.90 2.02 12.04
C GLN A 131 -4.56 1.23 13.17
N ASN A 132 -4.36 -0.09 13.20
CA ASN A 132 -4.96 -1.01 14.15
C ASN A 132 -4.25 -0.99 15.52
N THR A 133 -3.84 0.19 15.96
CA THR A 133 -3.06 0.40 17.18
C THR A 133 -3.57 1.64 17.88
N CYS A 134 -4.05 1.48 19.10
CA CYS A 134 -4.47 2.62 19.91
C CYS A 134 -3.27 3.48 20.33
N VAL A 135 -3.38 4.81 20.21
CA VAL A 135 -2.30 5.75 20.58
C VAL A 135 -1.94 5.72 22.07
N GLN A 136 -2.88 5.39 22.96
CA GLN A 136 -2.61 5.45 24.40
C GLN A 136 -1.91 4.21 24.95
N ARG A 137 -2.33 3.01 24.53
CA ARG A 137 -1.87 1.73 25.10
C ARG A 137 -1.42 0.70 24.06
N ALA A 138 -1.37 1.08 22.79
CA ALA A 138 -1.12 0.17 21.68
C ALA A 138 -2.10 -1.02 21.61
N CYS A 139 -3.26 -0.94 22.27
CA CYS A 139 -4.29 -1.98 22.18
C CYS A 139 -4.77 -2.12 20.73
N PRO A 140 -4.99 -3.34 20.21
CA PRO A 140 -5.52 -3.53 18.87
C PRO A 140 -6.95 -3.00 18.75
N LEU A 141 -7.18 -2.02 17.89
CA LEU A 141 -8.48 -1.34 17.76
C LEU A 141 -9.57 -2.22 17.17
N HIS A 142 -9.21 -3.22 16.36
CA HIS A 142 -10.17 -4.18 15.79
C HIS A 142 -10.87 -5.06 16.84
N LEU A 143 -10.32 -5.18 18.05
CA LEU A 143 -10.95 -5.87 19.18
C LEU A 143 -11.96 -4.97 19.92
N GLY A 144 -12.03 -3.69 19.55
CA GLY A 144 -12.95 -2.72 20.10
C GLY A 144 -14.32 -2.74 19.43
N SER A 145 -15.00 -1.59 19.49
CA SER A 145 -16.32 -1.41 18.89
C SER A 145 -16.39 -0.09 18.12
N VAL A 146 -17.43 0.09 17.32
CA VAL A 146 -17.69 1.32 16.58
C VAL A 146 -18.92 1.99 17.15
N ASN A 147 -18.74 3.14 17.79
CA ASN A 147 -19.80 3.91 18.42
C ASN A 147 -19.92 5.28 17.75
N GLU A 148 -21.14 5.64 17.34
CA GLU A 148 -21.44 6.87 16.60
C GLU A 148 -20.52 7.11 15.38
N GLY A 149 -20.12 6.03 14.72
CA GLY A 149 -19.21 6.09 13.57
C GLY A 149 -17.75 6.36 13.90
N ARG A 150 -17.35 6.23 15.17
CA ARG A 150 -15.96 6.29 15.62
C ARG A 150 -15.55 4.95 16.19
N ILE A 151 -14.35 4.51 15.86
CA ILE A 151 -13.77 3.34 16.48
C ILE A 151 -13.34 3.68 17.92
N GLN A 152 -13.66 2.79 18.85
CA GLN A 152 -13.33 2.91 20.26
C GLN A 152 -12.34 1.83 20.67
N CYS A 153 -11.38 2.22 21.52
CA CYS A 153 -10.41 1.28 22.03
C CYS A 153 -11.09 0.34 23.03
N PRO A 154 -10.86 -0.99 22.98
CA PRO A 154 -11.42 -1.92 23.95
C PRO A 154 -10.96 -1.63 25.39
N CYS A 155 -9.81 -0.96 25.55
CA CYS A 155 -9.18 -0.74 26.84
C CYS A 155 -9.71 0.49 27.60
N HIS A 156 -10.22 1.51 26.91
CA HIS A 156 -10.56 2.81 27.54
C HIS A 156 -11.61 3.64 26.77
N GLY A 157 -12.28 3.06 25.77
CA GLY A 157 -13.26 3.75 24.92
C GLY A 157 -12.63 4.65 23.88
#